data_AF-W2U827-F1
#
_entry.id   AF-W2U827-F1
#
_cell.length_a   1.000
_cell.length_b   1.000
_cell.length_c   1.000
_cell.angle_alpha   90.00
_cell.angle_beta   90.00
_cell.angle_gamma   90.00
#
_symmetry.space_group_name_H-M   'P 1'
#
loop_
_entity.id
_entity.type
_entity.pdbx_description
1 polymer ?
#
loop_
_entity_poly.entity_id
_entity_poly.type
_entity_poly.pdbx_seq_one_letter_code
_entity_poly.pdbx_strand_id
1 'polypeptide(L)' 'MEVARQFADLVGSLVPPRGFILALVAFAVVMGGLLIAIGEKDRGILYLIAALLGGILAAFARPLLRGLLGI' A
#
# COMPACT_ATOMS: atom_id res chain seq x y z
N MET A 1 -8.85 -8.08 26.99
CA MET A 1 -7.92 -8.67 26.01
C MET A 1 -8.64 -9.31 24.81
N GLU A 2 -9.85 -9.82 24.99
CA GLU A 2 -10.63 -10.50 23.93
C GLU A 2 -11.03 -9.58 22.75
N VAL A 3 -11.46 -8.35 23.05
CA VAL A 3 -11.86 -7.35 22.05
C VAL A 3 -10.69 -6.94 21.14
N ALA A 4 -9.49 -6.79 21.69
CA ALA A 4 -8.28 -6.44 20.92
C ALA A 4 -7.89 -7.56 19.94
N ARG A 5 -8.09 -8.82 20.34
CA ARG A 5 -7.86 -10.00 19.48
C ARG A 5 -8.86 -10.06 18.33
N GLN A 6 -10.16 -9.86 18.62
CA GLN A 6 -11.18 -9.81 17.57
C GLN A 6 -10.94 -8.67 16.59
N PHE A 7 -10.49 -7.49 17.06
CA PHE A 7 -10.09 -6.39 16.20
C PHE A 7 -8.86 -6.73 15.36
N ALA A 8 -7.85 -7.37 15.94
CA ALA A 8 -6.66 -7.82 15.21
C ALA A 8 -7.00 -8.84 14.11
N ASP A 9 -7.92 -9.77 14.39
CA ASP A 9 -8.38 -10.76 13.41
C ASP A 9 -9.24 -10.11 12.32
N LEU A 10 -10.12 -9.17 12.67
CA LEU A 10 -10.88 -8.39 11.69
C LEU A 10 -9.95 -7.61 10.77
N VAL A 11 -9.00 -6.87 11.34
CA VAL A 11 -8.03 -6.08 10.59
C VAL A 11 -7.13 -6.98 9.74
N GLY A 12 -6.71 -8.13 10.29
CA GLY A 12 -5.96 -9.16 9.57
C GLY A 12 -6.73 -9.74 8.37
N SER A 13 -8.05 -9.89 8.48
CA SER A 13 -8.92 -10.32 7.37
C SER A 13 -9.05 -9.28 6.26
N LEU A 14 -8.87 -8.00 6.60
CA LEU A 14 -8.89 -6.86 5.68
C LEU A 14 -7.54 -6.58 5.02
N VAL A 15 -6.44 -7.22 5.47
CA VAL A 15 -5.12 -7.03 4.86
C VAL A 15 -5.11 -7.62 3.46
N PRO A 16 -5.00 -6.80 2.40
CA PRO A 16 -5.02 -7.31 1.04
C PRO A 16 -3.85 -8.26 0.77
N PRO A 17 -4.03 -9.28 -0.08
CA PRO A 17 -2.95 -10.21 -0.42
C PRO A 17 -1.78 -9.47 -1.06
N ARG A 18 -0.54 -9.91 -0.80
CA ARG A 18 0.68 -9.28 -1.33
C ARG A 18 0.64 -9.12 -2.85
N GLY A 19 0.09 -10.09 -3.56
CA GLY A 19 -0.07 -10.03 -5.02
C GLY A 19 -0.95 -8.86 -5.48
N PHE A 20 -2.01 -8.53 -4.73
CA PHE A 20 -2.88 -7.38 -5.03
C PHE A 20 -2.14 -6.05 -4.82
N ILE A 21 -1.39 -5.93 -3.73
CA ILE A 21 -0.56 -4.73 -3.47
C ILE A 21 0.45 -4.53 -4.59
N LEU A 22 1.15 -5.60 -4.99
CA LEU A 22 2.13 -5.54 -6.08
C LEU A 22 1.48 -5.16 -7.42
N ALA A 23 0.31 -5.72 -7.74
CA ALA A 23 -0.44 -5.38 -8.95
C ALA A 23 -0.87 -3.90 -8.94
N LEU A 24 -1.34 -3.39 -7.79
CA LEU A 24 -1.73 -2.00 -7.63
C LEU A 24 -0.53 -1.05 -7.81
N VAL A 25 0.61 -1.36 -7.19
CA VAL A 25 1.85 -0.57 -7.32
C VAL A 25 2.35 -0.59 -8.76
N ALA A 26 2.38 -1.76 -9.40
CA ALA A 26 2.79 -1.88 -10.80
C ALA A 26 1.89 -1.05 -11.73
N PHE A 27 0.57 -1.11 -11.53
CA PHE A 27 -0.38 -0.29 -12.27
C PHE A 27 -0.13 1.21 -12.07
N ALA A 28 0.08 1.65 -10.83
CA ALA A 28 0.34 3.05 -10.51
C ALA A 28 1.69 3.54 -11.10
N VAL A 29 2.70 2.68 -11.16
CA VAL A 29 3.98 2.97 -11.84
C VAL A 29 3.78 3.15 -13.35
N VAL A 30 3.03 2.25 -14.00
CA VAL A 30 2.70 2.35 -15.42
C VAL A 30 1.93 3.63 -15.72
N MET A 31 0.92 3.95 -14.92
CA MET A 31 0.13 5.19 -15.07
C MET A 31 0.96 6.45 -14.83
N GLY A 32 1.84 6.46 -13.82
CA GLY A 32 2.76 7.57 -13.58
C GLY A 32 3.72 7.78 -14.76
N GLY A 33 4.28 6.69 -15.31
CA GLY A 33 5.11 6.75 -16.51
C GLY A 33 4.36 7.25 -17.74
N LEU A 34 3.11 6.83 -17.92
CA LEU A 34 2.25 7.28 -19.02
C LEU A 34 1.95 8.79 -18.91
N LEU A 35 1.66 9.29 -17.70
CA LEU A 35 1.44 10.71 -17.46
C LEU A 35 2.68 11.55 -17.82
N ILE A 36 3.88 11.06 -17.47
CA ILE A 36 5.13 11.72 -17.87
C ILE A 36 5.28 11.70 -19.40
N ALA A 37 4.95 10.58 -20.05
CA ALA A 37 5.08 10.43 -21.51
C ALA A 37 4.15 11.37 -22.30
N ILE A 38 2.97 11.71 -21.79
CA ILE A 38 2.03 12.65 -22.43
C ILE A 38 2.28 14.12 -22.09
N GLY A 39 3.39 14.43 -21.41
CA GLY A 39 3.79 15.81 -21.07
C GLY A 39 3.31 16.31 -19.70
N GLU A 40 2.53 15.52 -18.96
CA GLU A 40 2.05 15.84 -17.60
C GLU A 40 3.08 15.42 -16.54
N LYS A 41 4.30 15.93 -16.68
CA LYS A 41 5.47 15.47 -15.91
C LYS A 41 5.29 15.62 -14.39
N ASP A 42 4.80 16.76 -13.91
CA ASP A 42 4.62 17.01 -12.47
C ASP A 42 3.59 16.05 -11.85
N ARG A 43 2.47 15.83 -12.53
CA ARG A 43 1.44 14.88 -12.08
C ARG A 43 1.93 13.44 -12.11
N GLY A 44 2.67 13.06 -13.16
CA GLY A 44 3.24 11.72 -13.26
C GLY A 44 4.28 11.44 -12.18
N ILE A 45 5.14 12.40 -11.85
CA ILE A 45 6.10 12.28 -10.74
C ILE A 45 5.36 12.12 -9.40
N LEU A 46 4.33 12.93 -9.14
CA LEU A 46 3.52 12.80 -7.93
C LEU A 46 2.85 11.42 -7.84
N TYR A 47 2.37 10.89 -8.96
CA TYR A 47 1.80 9.54 -9.04
C TYR A 47 2.82 8.46 -8.69
N LEU A 48 4.05 8.56 -9.22
CA LEU A 48 5.14 7.63 -8.92
C LEU A 48 5.53 7.68 -7.44
N ILE A 49 5.62 8.88 -6.86
CA ILE A 49 5.90 9.05 -5.43
C ILE A 49 4.80 8.41 -4.58
N ALA A 50 3.52 8.66 -4.91
CA ALA A 50 2.39 8.07 -4.21
C ALA A 50 2.38 6.53 -4.32
N ALA A 51 2.69 5.98 -5.49
CA ALA A 51 2.80 4.54 -5.71
C ALA A 51 3.91 3.91 -4.86
N LEU A 52 5.08 4.55 -4.81
CA LEU A 52 6.22 4.10 -4.01
C LEU A 52 5.92 4.16 -2.51
N LEU A 53 5.42 5.29 -2.01
CA LEU A 53 5.08 5.46 -0.60
C LEU A 53 3.96 4.50 -0.18
N GLY A 54 2.91 4.38 -0.99
CA GLY A 54 1.82 3.44 -0.75
C GLY A 54 2.27 1.99 -0.75
N GLY A 55 3.16 1.61 -1.68
CA GLY A 55 3.75 0.27 -1.75
C GLY A 55 4.62 -0.06 -0.54
N ILE A 56 5.47 0.87 -0.11
CA ILE A 56 6.29 0.73 1.10
C ILE A 56 5.39 0.57 2.32
N LEU A 57 4.42 1.48 2.51
CA LEU A 57 3.46 1.40 3.62
C LEU A 57 2.73 0.06 3.63
N ALA A 58 2.27 -0.43 2.48
CA ALA A 58 1.58 -1.70 2.36
C ALA A 58 2.50 -2.91 2.65
N ALA A 59 3.79 -2.84 2.31
CA ALA A 59 4.77 -3.87 2.66
C ALA A 59 5.04 -3.93 4.17
N PHE A 60 5.08 -2.77 4.84
CA PHE A 60 5.30 -2.66 6.28
C PHE A 60 4.03 -2.70 7.12
N ALA A 61 2.83 -2.67 6.52
CA ALA A 61 1.56 -2.66 7.24
C ALA A 61 1.39 -3.83 8.21
N ARG A 62 1.77 -5.05 7.82
CA ARG A 62 1.70 -6.23 8.69
C ARG A 62 2.62 -6.13 9.93
N PRO A 63 3.93 -5.87 9.80
CA PRO A 63 4.80 -5.70 10.96
C PRO A 63 4.44 -4.47 11.80
N LEU A 64 3.98 -3.37 11.19
CA LEU A 64 3.46 -2.21 11.93
C LEU A 64 2.23 -2.56 12.74
N LEU A 65 1.24 -3.23 12.14
CA LEU A 65 0.03 -3.64 12.85
C LEU A 65 0.34 -4.62 13.98
N ARG A 66 1.27 -5.56 13.79
CA ARG A 66 1.72 -6.49 14.85
C ARG A 66 2.41 -5.75 16.00
N GLY A 67 3.35 -4.86 15.70
CA GLY A 67 4.03 -4.04 16.71
C GLY A 67 3.08 -3.11 17.46
N LEU A 68 2.05 -2.59 16.80
CA LEU A 68 1.09 -1.65 17.38
C LEU A 68 0.00 -2.36 18.21
N LEU A 69 -0.35 -3.59 17.84
CA LEU A 69 -1.29 -4.44 18.58
C LEU A 69 -0.63 -5.25 19.71
N GLY A 70 0.71 -5.18 19.84
CA GLY A 70 1.45 -5.85 20.92
C GLY A 70 1.41 -7.38 20.84
N ILE A 71 1.26 -7.94 19.63
CA ILE A 71 1.21 -9.39 19.33
C ILE A 71 2.36 -9.83 18.44
#